data_AF-A0A3R5ZPR9-F1
#
_entry.id   AF-A0A3R5ZPR9-F1
#
_cell.length_a   1.000
_cell.length_b   1.000
_cell.length_c   1.000
_cell.angle_alpha   90.00
_cell.angle_beta   90.00
_cell.angle_gamma   90.00
#
_symmetry.space_group_name_H-M   'P 1'
#
loop_
_entity.id
_entity.type
_entity.pdbx_description
1 polymer ?
#
loop_
_entity_poly.entity_id
_entity_poly.type
_entity_poly.pdbx_seq_one_letter_code
_entity_poly.pdbx_strand_id
1 'polypeptide(L)'
;MLAHAMTSHPNVIKKRSHYLMGGCLIDEFYKDGVDGYISFVGHTPTENVIWTDQGLYLDDDLKSIWKNEKENVFLLDCGSGFGNGRLACLCIETGQRFYSEEQS
;
A
#
# COMPACT_ATOMS: atom_id res chain seq x y z
N MET A 1 3.60 16.21 2.76
CA MET A 1 3.32 15.38 1.58
C MET A 1 2.05 14.59 1.89
N LEU A 2 0.94 14.86 1.20
CA LEU A 2 -0.35 14.23 1.50
C LEU A 2 -0.49 12.97 0.63
N ALA A 3 0.03 11.84 1.13
CA ALA A 3 -0.31 10.53 0.60
C ALA A 3 -1.64 10.11 1.26
N HIS A 4 -2.75 10.26 0.53
CA HIS A 4 -3.98 9.52 0.82
C HIS A 4 -4.31 8.75 -0.45
N ALA A 5 -3.94 7.48 -0.48
CA ALA A 5 -4.35 6.56 -1.51
C ALA A 5 -5.07 5.42 -0.81
N MET A 6 -6.35 5.61 -0.49
CA MET A 6 -7.24 4.48 -0.23
C MET A 6 -8.13 4.26 -1.45
N THR A 7 -8.27 2.99 -1.81
CA THR A 7 -9.11 2.56 -2.92
C THR A 7 -10.57 2.69 -2.55
N SER A 8 -11.26 3.66 -3.15
CA SER A 8 -12.71 3.61 -3.28
C SER A 8 -13.07 2.66 -4.42
N HIS A 9 -14.14 1.90 -4.27
CA HIS A 9 -14.64 1.07 -5.38
C HIS A 9 -14.88 1.95 -6.62
N PRO A 10 -14.22 1.67 -7.77
CA PRO A 10 -14.12 2.62 -8.88
C PRO A 10 -15.47 2.95 -9.53
N ASN A 11 -16.42 2.03 -9.46
CA ASN A 11 -17.76 2.22 -10.01
C ASN A 11 -18.71 3.04 -9.11
N VAL A 12 -18.25 3.53 -7.95
CA VAL A 12 -19.07 4.32 -7.03
C VAL A 12 -18.83 5.81 -7.26
N ILE A 13 -19.81 6.48 -7.88
CA ILE A 13 -19.77 7.93 -8.07
C ILE A 13 -19.85 8.64 -6.71
N LYS A 14 -18.86 9.50 -6.44
CA LYS A 14 -18.82 10.33 -5.23
C LYS A 14 -19.12 11.79 -5.57
N LYS A 15 -19.62 12.53 -4.58
CA LYS A 15 -19.79 13.99 -4.69
C LYS A 15 -18.43 14.65 -4.93
N ARG A 16 -18.40 15.79 -5.63
CA ARG A 16 -17.16 16.53 -5.91
C ARG A 16 -16.38 16.94 -4.64
N SER A 17 -17.08 17.19 -3.53
CA SER A 17 -16.49 17.53 -2.24
C SER A 17 -16.17 16.32 -1.36
N HIS A 18 -16.34 15.10 -1.87
CA HIS A 18 -16.10 13.89 -1.10
C HIS A 18 -14.59 13.68 -0.91
N TYR A 19 -14.18 13.53 0.33
CA TYR A 19 -12.81 13.20 0.68
C TYR A 19 -12.66 11.68 0.79
N LEU A 20 -11.70 11.12 0.06
CA LEU A 20 -11.42 9.68 0.03
C LEU A 20 -10.67 9.29 1.32
N MET A 21 -11.43 9.12 2.39
CA MET A 21 -10.93 8.72 3.72
C MET A 21 -10.78 7.21 3.88
N GLY A 22 -11.29 6.43 2.92
CA GLY A 22 -11.47 5.00 3.14
C GLY A 22 -12.77 4.60 3.81
N GLY A 23 -12.98 3.28 3.93
CA GLY A 23 -14.12 2.68 4.62
C GLY A 23 -13.68 1.86 5.83
N CYS A 24 -14.64 1.46 6.68
CA CYS A 24 -14.41 0.77 7.95
C CYS A 24 -13.94 -0.70 7.85
N LEU A 25 -13.60 -1.20 6.66
CA LEU A 25 -13.27 -2.62 6.39
C LEU A 25 -11.87 -2.74 5.78
N ILE A 26 -10.87 -2.16 6.45
CA ILE A 26 -9.48 -2.13 5.95
C ILE A 26 -8.87 -3.53 5.89
N ASP A 27 -9.20 -4.40 6.85
CA ASP A 27 -8.69 -5.76 6.93
C ASP A 27 -9.19 -6.62 5.75
N GLU A 28 -10.50 -6.55 5.47
CA GLU A 28 -11.08 -7.22 4.29
C GLU A 28 -10.48 -6.69 3.00
N PHE A 29 -10.24 -5.38 2.92
CA PHE A 29 -9.59 -4.79 1.75
C PHE A 29 -8.15 -5.28 1.58
N TYR A 30 -7.34 -5.35 2.64
CA TYR A 30 -5.97 -5.88 2.54
C TYR A 30 -5.94 -7.37 2.21
N LYS A 31 -6.93 -8.14 2.68
CA LYS A 31 -7.07 -9.54 2.32
C LYS A 31 -7.48 -9.74 0.86
N ASP A 32 -8.59 -9.13 0.48
CA ASP A 32 -9.34 -9.51 -0.72
C ASP A 32 -9.17 -8.53 -1.89
N GLY A 33 -8.80 -7.27 -1.60
CA GLY A 33 -8.70 -6.21 -2.58
C GLY A 33 -10.05 -5.89 -3.25
N VAL A 34 -9.99 -5.46 -4.52
CA VAL A 34 -11.18 -5.25 -5.36
C VAL A 34 -11.06 -6.14 -6.59
N ASP A 35 -12.04 -7.01 -6.82
CA ASP A 35 -12.02 -7.95 -7.94
C ASP A 35 -11.86 -7.24 -9.29
N GLY A 36 -10.93 -7.74 -10.10
CA GLY A 36 -10.61 -7.17 -11.42
C GLY A 36 -9.68 -5.95 -11.39
N TYR A 37 -9.21 -5.52 -10.22
CA TYR A 37 -8.29 -4.39 -10.07
C TYR A 37 -7.06 -4.76 -9.25
N ILE A 38 -5.95 -4.10 -9.55
CA ILE A 38 -4.76 -4.09 -8.69
C ILE A 38 -4.71 -2.74 -7.99
N SER A 39 -4.61 -2.78 -6.66
CA SER A 39 -4.53 -1.58 -5.82
C SER A 39 -3.10 -1.33 -5.39
N PHE A 40 -2.58 -0.15 -5.72
CA PHE A 40 -1.30 0.36 -5.20
C PHE A 40 -1.60 1.43 -4.17
N VAL A 41 -1.24 1.16 -2.92
CA VAL A 41 -1.71 1.90 -1.75
C VAL A 41 -0.49 2.48 -1.02
N GLY A 42 -0.64 3.71 -0.55
CA GLY A 42 0.28 4.34 0.40
C GLY A 42 -0.51 4.91 1.57
N HIS A 43 0.13 5.69 2.46
CA HIS A 43 -0.41 6.28 3.69
C HIS A 43 -0.18 5.48 4.95
N THR A 44 -0.46 4.17 4.92
CA THR A 44 -0.19 3.28 6.05
C THR A 44 1.20 2.67 5.88
N PRO A 45 2.18 3.01 6.75
CA PRO A 45 3.51 2.41 6.69
C PRO A 45 3.43 0.88 6.73
N THR A 46 4.19 0.21 5.88
CA THR A 46 4.16 -1.26 5.76
C THR A 46 4.61 -1.95 7.05
N GLU A 47 5.41 -1.29 7.88
CA GLU A 47 5.80 -1.77 9.22
C GLU A 47 4.62 -1.88 10.19
N ASN A 48 3.49 -1.22 9.93
CA ASN A 48 2.27 -1.30 10.75
C ASN A 48 1.32 -2.42 10.32
N VAL A 49 1.68 -3.19 9.28
CA VAL A 49 0.85 -4.27 8.70
C VAL A 49 1.23 -5.64 9.30
N ILE A 50 2.07 -5.64 10.35
CA ILE A 50 2.59 -6.82 11.05
C ILE A 50 1.53 -7.74 11.69
N TRP A 51 0.28 -7.31 11.77
CA TRP A 51 -0.80 -8.06 12.40
C TRP A 51 -1.53 -9.02 11.46
N THR A 52 -1.31 -8.91 10.15
CA THR A 52 -1.97 -9.79 9.16
C THR A 52 -1.02 -10.86 8.63
N ASP A 53 -1.49 -12.11 8.65
CA ASP A 53 -0.83 -13.27 8.03
C ASP A 53 -1.20 -13.42 6.54
N GLN A 54 -1.97 -12.48 5.99
CA GLN A 54 -2.63 -12.59 4.68
C GLN A 54 -1.79 -12.00 3.53
N GLY A 55 -0.48 -11.98 3.69
CA GLY A 55 0.45 -11.47 2.69
C GLY A 55 1.90 -11.55 3.14
N LEU A 56 2.77 -10.96 2.33
CA LEU A 56 4.21 -11.04 2.54
C LEU A 56 4.93 -9.77 2.10
N TYR A 57 6.06 -9.53 2.75
CA TYR A 57 7.04 -8.50 2.40
C TYR A 57 7.90 -9.02 1.24
N LEU A 58 8.09 -8.22 0.20
CA LEU A 58 8.75 -8.65 -1.04
C LEU A 58 10.28 -8.71 -0.93
N ASP A 59 10.87 -8.13 0.12
CA ASP A 59 12.33 -8.08 0.32
C ASP A 59 12.74 -8.40 1.78
N ASP A 60 11.96 -9.24 2.49
CA ASP A 60 12.22 -9.73 3.87
C ASP A 60 12.54 -8.63 4.91
N ASP A 61 12.00 -7.43 4.69
CA ASP A 61 12.14 -6.25 5.54
C ASP A 61 10.74 -5.67 5.81
N LEU A 62 10.44 -5.37 7.08
CA LEU A 62 9.16 -4.76 7.49
C LEU A 62 8.91 -3.39 6.84
N LYS A 63 9.96 -2.76 6.31
CA LYS A 63 9.93 -1.50 5.53
C LYS A 63 10.22 -1.74 4.05
N SER A 64 9.81 -2.89 3.54
CA SER A 64 9.73 -3.18 2.11
C SER A 64 8.27 -3.17 1.65
N ILE A 65 8.08 -3.25 0.33
CA ILE A 65 6.75 -3.36 -0.26
C ILE A 65 6.08 -4.64 0.25
N TRP A 66 4.85 -4.52 0.70
CA TRP A 66 4.02 -5.65 1.11
C TRP A 66 2.98 -5.97 0.03
N LYS A 67 2.67 -7.25 -0.13
CA LYS A 67 1.71 -7.79 -1.09
C LYS A 67 0.76 -8.76 -0.38
N ASN A 68 -0.53 -8.71 -0.68
CA ASN A 68 -1.47 -9.70 -0.18
C ASN A 68 -1.40 -11.04 -0.94
N GLU A 69 -1.96 -12.11 -0.38
CA GLU A 69 -1.96 -13.45 -1.00
C GLU A 69 -2.61 -13.50 -2.39
N LYS A 70 -3.63 -12.68 -2.66
CA LYS A 70 -4.27 -12.60 -3.99
C LYS A 70 -3.48 -11.81 -5.03
N GLU A 71 -2.36 -11.20 -4.63
CA GLU A 71 -1.49 -10.40 -5.47
C GLU A 71 -2.22 -9.22 -6.16
N ASN A 72 -3.25 -8.69 -5.52
CA ASN A 72 -4.07 -7.58 -6.04
C ASN A 72 -4.07 -6.34 -5.13
N VAL A 73 -3.36 -6.38 -3.99
CA VAL A 73 -3.10 -5.24 -3.11
C VAL A 73 -1.61 -5.16 -2.82
N PHE A 74 -1.04 -4.01 -3.14
CA PHE A 74 0.36 -3.66 -2.88
C PHE A 74 0.41 -2.43 -1.99
N LEU A 75 1.12 -2.53 -0.87
CA LEU A 75 1.39 -1.42 0.04
C LEU A 75 2.83 -0.95 -0.19
N LEU A 76 3.00 0.32 -0.55
CA LEU A 76 4.30 0.89 -0.97
C LEU A 76 4.82 1.96 0.00
N ASP A 77 4.08 2.27 1.06
CA ASP A 77 4.53 3.22 2.05
C ASP A 77 5.59 2.59 2.96
N CYS A 78 6.84 2.68 2.55
CA CYS A 78 7.99 2.21 3.31
C CYS A 78 8.50 3.29 4.29
N GLY A 79 7.63 4.23 4.69
CA GLY A 79 7.89 5.19 5.75
C GLY A 79 8.79 6.36 5.37
N SER A 80 8.88 6.74 4.09
CA SER A 80 9.81 7.80 3.62
C SER A 80 9.62 9.18 4.29
N GLY A 81 8.50 9.40 4.99
CA GLY A 81 8.24 10.59 5.81
C GLY A 81 8.86 10.54 7.21
N PHE A 82 9.45 9.40 7.60
CA PHE A 82 10.08 9.16 8.90
C PHE A 82 11.60 8.98 8.72
N GLY A 83 12.38 9.32 9.75
CA GLY A 83 13.86 9.35 9.64
C GLY A 83 14.51 7.99 9.38
N ASN A 84 13.80 6.90 9.63
CA ASN A 84 14.27 5.53 9.42
C ASN A 84 13.51 4.82 8.29
N GLY A 85 12.81 5.55 7.42
CA GLY A 85 12.07 4.98 6.29
C GLY A 85 12.66 5.36 4.94
N ARG A 86 12.11 4.77 3.88
CA ARG A 86 12.63 4.89 2.52
C ARG A 86 11.50 5.10 1.53
N LEU A 87 11.78 5.83 0.45
CA LEU A 87 10.87 5.93 -0.68
C LEU A 87 10.98 4.65 -1.51
N ALA A 88 9.86 3.96 -1.72
CA ALA A 88 9.80 2.76 -2.53
C ALA A 88 9.28 3.06 -3.94
N CYS A 89 9.78 2.30 -4.91
CA CYS A 89 9.32 2.29 -6.30
C CYS A 89 9.22 0.84 -6.78
N LEU A 90 8.15 0.52 -7.50
CA LEU A 90 7.89 -0.80 -8.09
C LEU A 90 7.67 -0.63 -9.59
N CYS A 91 8.49 -1.29 -10.41
CA CYS A 91 8.20 -1.47 -11.82
C CYS A 91 7.21 -2.62 -11.97
N ILE A 92 6.01 -2.33 -12.46
CA ILE A 92 4.90 -3.29 -12.51
C ILE A 92 5.19 -4.41 -13.51
N GLU A 93 5.79 -4.07 -14.65
CA GLU A 93 6.07 -4.99 -15.74
C GLU A 93 7.15 -6.03 -15.39
N THR A 94 8.14 -5.64 -14.58
CA THR A 94 9.29 -6.49 -14.24
C THR A 94 9.22 -7.03 -12.81
N GLY A 95 8.37 -6.44 -11.96
CA GLY A 95 8.36 -6.67 -10.52
C GLY A 95 9.58 -6.10 -9.80
N GLN A 96 10.49 -5.38 -10.48
CA GLN A 96 11.70 -4.85 -9.88
C GLN A 96 11.38 -3.73 -8.89
N ARG A 97 12.06 -3.76 -7.74
CA ARG A 97 11.83 -2.83 -6.62
C ARG A 97 13.08 -1.99 -6.40
N PHE A 98 12.86 -0.71 -6.11
CA PHE A 98 13.91 0.26 -5.82
C PHE A 98 13.54 1.00 -4.55
N TYR A 99 14.52 1.23 -3.68
CA TYR A 99 14.36 1.97 -2.44
C TYR A 99 15.37 3.11 -2.40
N SER A 100 14.96 4.28 -1.92
CA SER A 100 15.91 5.35 -1.61
C SER A 100 16.82 4.91 -0.46
N GLU A 101 18.04 5.43 -0.42
CA GLU A 101 18.90 5.26 0.76
C GLU A 101 18.24 5.88 2.00
N GLU A 102 18.55 5.34 3.19
CA GLU A 102 18.08 5.91 4.45
C GLU A 102 18.70 7.30 4.64
N GLN A 103 17.88 8.29 5.02
CA GLN A 103 18.40 9.61 5.38
C GLN A 103 19.07 9.49 6.75
N SER A 104 20.40 9.51 6.76
CA SER A 104 21.27 9.54 7.96
C SER A 104 21.07 10.79 8.81
#